data_AF-A0A158PI39-F1
#
_entry.id   AF-A0A158PI39-F1
#
_cell.length_a   1.000
_cell.length_b   1.000
_cell.length_c   1.000
_cell.angle_alpha   90.00
_cell.angle_beta   90.00
_cell.angle_gamma   90.00
#
_symmetry.space_group_name_H-M   'P 1'
#
loop_
_entity.id
_entity.type
_entity.pdbx_description
1 polymer ?
#
loop_
_entity_poly.entity_id
_entity_poly.type
_entity_poly.pdbx_seq_one_letter_code
_entity_poly.pdbx_strand_id
1 'polypeptide(L)'
;MSWREHFESNGYAVIENLYTVDEVSEMKNEVDHLVTEIDFDQQPKISINSLQQPKIGGAVTDHFDATFLYVEPIELLTGVWIAIDDADEENGCLAFIPGSHKRSFVDYRFVRTHKTDGSALLKFVGNRPTYDQSKFVHVPAKKGSVILIHGLVVHKSATNTSSNSRHAYTLHVMEAKNTKWSEDNWLQETPTYRFPTLYDN
;
A
#
# COMPACT_ATOMS: atom_id res chain seq x y z
N MET A 1 12.31 -4.75 -21.55
CA MET A 1 11.46 -5.61 -20.71
C MET A 1 10.19 -4.83 -20.43
N SER A 2 9.03 -5.40 -20.70
CA SER A 2 7.75 -4.75 -20.39
C SER A 2 7.54 -4.68 -18.86
N TRP A 3 6.66 -3.78 -18.40
CA TRP A 3 6.31 -3.72 -16.98
C TRP A 3 5.71 -5.05 -16.48
N ARG A 4 5.03 -5.81 -17.36
CA ARG A 4 4.44 -7.12 -17.05
C ARG A 4 5.51 -8.16 -16.74
N GLU A 5 6.51 -8.29 -17.61
CA GLU A 5 7.63 -9.22 -17.42
C GLU A 5 8.42 -8.89 -16.14
N HIS A 6 8.59 -7.60 -15.85
CA HIS A 6 9.23 -7.16 -14.62
C HIS A 6 8.38 -7.53 -13.38
N PHE A 7 7.07 -7.29 -13.44
CA PHE A 7 6.13 -7.62 -12.36
C PHE A 7 6.12 -9.12 -12.08
N GLU A 8 6.02 -9.97 -13.11
CA GLU A 8 6.03 -11.42 -12.96
C GLU A 8 7.35 -11.93 -12.37
N SER A 9 8.48 -11.35 -12.80
CA SER A 9 9.81 -11.77 -12.37
C SER A 9 10.12 -11.34 -10.93
N ASN A 10 9.75 -10.12 -10.57
CA ASN A 10 10.22 -9.44 -9.35
C ASN A 10 9.13 -9.24 -8.29
N GLY A 11 7.85 -9.36 -8.64
CA GLY A 11 6.72 -9.12 -7.74
C GLY A 11 6.33 -7.65 -7.60
N TYR A 12 6.99 -6.76 -8.36
CA TYR A 12 6.62 -5.35 -8.44
C TYR A 12 7.02 -4.79 -9.81
N ALA A 13 6.42 -3.68 -10.22
CA ALA A 13 6.79 -2.97 -11.43
C ALA A 13 6.57 -1.46 -11.27
N VAL A 14 7.47 -0.66 -11.84
CA VAL A 14 7.34 0.79 -11.89
C VAL A 14 6.85 1.18 -13.29
N ILE A 15 5.78 1.97 -13.34
CA ILE A 15 5.23 2.57 -14.54
C ILE A 15 5.48 4.07 -14.40
N GLU A 16 6.54 4.54 -15.03
CA GLU A 16 6.93 5.94 -14.99
C GLU A 16 6.02 6.79 -15.88
N ASN A 17 5.80 8.04 -15.47
CA ASN A 17 5.06 9.05 -16.23
C ASN A 17 3.64 8.60 -16.65
N LEU A 18 2.95 7.83 -15.80
CA LEU A 18 1.55 7.46 -16.06
C LEU A 18 0.64 8.69 -15.99
N TYR A 19 0.92 9.56 -15.01
CA TYR A 19 0.35 10.89 -14.90
C TYR A 19 1.43 11.94 -15.16
N THR A 20 1.06 13.01 -15.82
CA THR A 20 1.92 14.19 -15.96
C THR A 20 2.10 14.88 -14.61
N VAL A 21 3.20 15.63 -14.48
CA VAL A 21 3.46 16.44 -13.29
C VAL A 21 2.35 17.47 -13.05
N ASP A 22 1.77 17.99 -14.13
CA ASP A 22 0.70 19.00 -14.07
C ASP A 22 -0.60 18.39 -13.53
N GLU A 23 -1.04 17.23 -14.03
CA GLU A 23 -2.26 16.55 -13.54
C GLU A 23 -2.18 16.25 -12.03
N VAL A 24 -1.04 15.73 -11.57
CA VAL A 24 -0.85 15.42 -10.14
C VAL A 24 -0.78 16.68 -9.29
N SER A 25 -0.16 17.74 -9.81
CA SER A 25 -0.04 19.01 -9.08
C SER A 25 -1.37 19.75 -9.02
N GLU A 26 -2.17 19.73 -10.08
CA GLU A 26 -3.53 20.26 -10.10
C GLU A 26 -4.40 19.55 -9.07
N MET A 27 -4.46 18.21 -9.10
CA MET A 27 -5.22 17.43 -8.12
C MET A 27 -4.78 17.75 -6.68
N LYS A 28 -3.47 17.86 -6.40
CA LYS A 28 -2.96 18.19 -5.07
C LYS A 28 -3.40 19.60 -4.64
N ASN A 29 -3.29 20.58 -5.52
CA ASN A 29 -3.67 21.97 -5.24
C ASN A 29 -5.18 22.10 -4.98
N GLU A 30 -6.02 21.41 -5.75
CA GLU A 30 -7.48 21.41 -5.55
C GLU A 30 -7.85 20.78 -4.20
N VAL A 31 -7.21 19.67 -3.82
CA VAL A 31 -7.41 19.07 -2.49
C VAL A 31 -6.97 20.02 -1.38
N ASP A 32 -5.79 20.63 -1.51
CA ASP A 32 -5.29 21.60 -0.52
C ASP A 32 -6.25 22.80 -0.39
N HIS A 33 -6.74 23.33 -1.50
CA HIS A 33 -7.73 24.42 -1.52
C HIS A 33 -9.02 24.03 -0.80
N LEU A 34 -9.61 22.88 -1.16
CA LEU A 34 -10.82 22.39 -0.50
C LEU A 34 -10.62 22.22 1.02
N VAL A 35 -9.46 21.72 1.45
CA VAL A 35 -9.15 21.56 2.87
C VAL A 35 -9.08 22.92 3.58
N THR A 36 -8.60 23.98 2.92
CA THR A 36 -8.60 25.34 3.51
C THR A 36 -9.98 25.97 3.65
N GLU A 37 -10.96 25.53 2.86
CA GLU A 37 -12.34 25.99 2.95
C GLU A 37 -13.16 25.29 4.03
N ILE A 38 -12.67 24.17 4.57
CA ILE A 38 -13.34 23.48 5.66
C ILE A 38 -13.14 24.29 6.96
N ASP A 39 -14.25 24.77 7.53
CA ASP A 39 -14.26 25.50 8.79
C ASP A 39 -14.00 24.56 9.98
N PHE A 40 -12.72 24.28 10.24
CA PHE A 40 -12.29 23.50 11.38
C PHE A 40 -12.19 24.39 12.62
N ASP A 41 -13.11 24.20 13.58
CA ASP A 41 -13.15 24.95 14.84
C ASP A 41 -11.82 24.90 15.64
N GLN A 42 -11.10 23.76 15.63
CA GLN A 42 -9.78 23.59 16.28
C GLN A 42 -8.90 22.53 15.61
N GLN A 43 -7.64 22.88 15.32
CA GLN A 43 -6.51 22.03 14.89
C GLN A 43 -6.91 20.77 14.09
N PRO A 44 -7.22 20.91 12.79
CA PRO A 44 -7.54 19.76 11.96
C PRO A 44 -6.39 18.74 11.97
N LYS A 45 -6.77 17.46 12.10
CA LYS A 45 -5.85 16.32 11.96
C LYS A 45 -6.16 15.62 10.65
N ILE A 46 -5.16 15.49 9.79
CA ILE A 46 -5.27 14.79 8.51
C ILE A 46 -4.93 13.30 8.69
N SER A 47 -5.74 12.42 8.10
CA SER A 47 -5.49 10.98 8.02
C SER A 47 -5.44 10.59 6.54
N ILE A 48 -4.23 10.39 6.00
CA ILE A 48 -4.01 9.87 4.64
C ILE A 48 -3.30 8.52 4.78
N ASN A 49 -3.80 7.50 4.09
CA ASN A 49 -3.34 6.10 4.21
C ASN A 49 -1.87 5.86 3.81
N SER A 50 -1.16 6.84 3.24
CA SER A 50 0.27 6.71 2.90
C SER A 50 1.05 8.03 2.93
N LEU A 51 0.75 8.91 3.89
CA LEU A 51 1.48 10.16 4.10
C LEU A 51 2.73 9.97 4.96
N GLN A 52 3.91 10.29 4.41
CA GLN A 52 5.14 10.46 5.18
C GLN A 52 5.49 11.93 5.30
N GLN A 53 5.26 12.49 6.49
CA GLN A 53 5.60 13.86 6.83
C GLN A 53 7.13 14.07 6.84
N PRO A 54 7.64 15.22 6.38
CA PRO A 54 9.05 15.55 6.50
C PRO A 54 9.53 15.41 7.94
N LYS A 55 10.69 14.77 8.15
CA LYS A 55 11.38 14.63 9.45
C LYS A 55 10.67 13.83 10.55
N ILE A 56 9.39 13.49 10.40
CA ILE A 56 8.55 12.85 11.45
C ILE A 56 7.82 11.59 10.92
N GLY A 57 7.89 11.31 9.62
CA GLY A 57 7.27 10.14 9.02
C GLY A 57 7.70 8.80 9.63
N GLY A 58 6.74 7.94 10.02
CA GLY A 58 7.01 6.63 10.62
C GLY A 58 7.43 5.58 9.58
N ALA A 59 8.54 4.88 9.80
CA ALA A 59 8.96 3.78 8.93
C ALA A 59 7.89 2.69 8.84
N VAL A 60 7.64 2.20 7.63
CA VAL A 60 6.81 1.01 7.41
C VAL A 60 7.73 -0.19 7.42
N THR A 61 7.63 -1.02 8.47
CA THR A 61 8.46 -2.21 8.62
C THR A 61 8.24 -3.21 7.49
N ASP A 62 9.23 -4.06 7.22
CA ASP A 62 9.11 -5.11 6.23
C ASP A 62 7.88 -6.02 6.44
N HIS A 63 7.14 -6.20 5.35
CA HIS A 63 5.93 -7.02 5.29
C HIS A 63 5.62 -7.35 3.82
N PHE A 64 4.54 -8.09 3.60
CA PHE A 64 3.86 -8.21 2.31
C PHE A 64 2.36 -8.02 2.55
N ASP A 65 1.63 -7.45 1.60
CA ASP A 65 0.26 -6.98 1.77
C ASP A 65 -0.73 -8.06 2.20
N ALA A 66 -0.52 -9.31 1.76
CA ALA A 66 -1.35 -10.45 2.15
C ALA A 66 -1.29 -10.78 3.65
N THR A 67 -0.33 -10.20 4.39
CA THR A 67 -0.36 -10.17 5.87
C THR A 67 -1.65 -9.52 6.36
N PHE A 68 -2.11 -8.45 5.72
CA PHE A 68 -3.26 -7.65 6.13
C PHE A 68 -4.52 -7.97 5.32
N LEU A 69 -4.38 -8.22 4.02
CA LEU A 69 -5.49 -8.43 3.08
C LEU A 69 -5.30 -9.78 2.39
N TYR A 70 -5.84 -10.87 2.93
CA TYR A 70 -5.67 -12.20 2.33
C TYR A 70 -6.80 -12.54 1.38
N VAL A 71 -6.39 -13.07 0.24
CA VAL A 71 -7.26 -13.61 -0.79
C VAL A 71 -6.77 -14.99 -1.20
N GLU A 72 -7.68 -15.80 -1.72
CA GLU A 72 -7.36 -17.12 -2.28
C GLU A 72 -7.96 -17.22 -3.69
N PRO A 73 -7.17 -17.44 -4.75
CA PRO A 73 -5.71 -17.55 -4.78
C PRO A 73 -4.99 -16.24 -4.43
N ILE A 74 -3.86 -16.34 -3.73
CA ILE A 74 -3.15 -15.19 -3.15
C ILE A 74 -2.50 -14.25 -4.17
N GLU A 75 -2.14 -14.77 -5.35
CA GLU A 75 -1.59 -14.03 -6.47
C GLU A 75 -2.56 -13.00 -7.06
N LEU A 76 -3.86 -13.08 -6.72
CA LEU A 76 -4.88 -12.18 -7.24
C LEU A 76 -5.02 -10.87 -6.45
N LEU A 77 -4.15 -10.61 -5.47
CA LEU A 77 -4.05 -9.32 -4.78
C LEU A 77 -2.93 -8.48 -5.38
N THR A 78 -3.26 -7.24 -5.78
CA THR A 78 -2.28 -6.26 -6.25
C THR A 78 -2.48 -4.92 -5.55
N GLY A 79 -1.44 -4.42 -4.90
CA GLY A 79 -1.35 -3.03 -4.46
C GLY A 79 -0.99 -2.11 -5.62
N VAL A 80 -1.60 -0.93 -5.66
CA VAL A 80 -1.30 0.15 -6.59
C VAL A 80 -0.87 1.35 -5.75
N TRP A 81 0.38 1.77 -5.91
CA TRP A 81 0.97 2.88 -5.19
C TRP A 81 1.28 4.02 -6.17
N ILE A 82 0.62 5.16 -6.01
CA ILE A 82 0.69 6.30 -6.91
C ILE A 82 1.53 7.40 -6.24
N ALA A 83 2.62 7.80 -6.89
CA ALA A 83 3.52 8.84 -6.42
C ALA A 83 2.89 10.22 -6.58
N ILE A 84 2.56 10.89 -5.47
CA ILE A 84 2.02 12.26 -5.49
C ILE A 84 3.15 13.29 -5.33
N ASP A 85 4.22 12.91 -4.65
CA ASP A 85 5.50 13.62 -4.70
C ASP A 85 6.59 12.69 -5.26
N ASP A 86 7.74 13.26 -5.63
CA ASP A 86 8.94 12.48 -5.88
C ASP A 86 9.31 11.66 -4.64
N ALA A 87 9.68 10.39 -4.85
CA ALA A 87 10.14 9.48 -3.82
C ALA A 87 11.55 8.99 -4.13
N ASP A 88 12.48 9.20 -3.21
CA ASP A 88 13.88 8.80 -3.29
C ASP A 88 14.31 8.13 -1.98
N GLU A 89 15.57 7.69 -1.89
CA GLU A 89 16.06 7.00 -0.68
C GLU A 89 16.07 7.90 0.56
N GLU A 90 16.24 9.22 0.40
CA GLU A 90 16.32 10.16 1.53
C GLU A 90 14.94 10.43 2.16
N ASN A 91 13.91 10.53 1.31
CA ASN A 91 12.52 10.74 1.73
C ASN A 91 11.72 9.45 1.89
N GLY A 92 12.36 8.30 1.68
CA GLY A 92 11.87 6.97 2.01
C GLY A 92 11.03 6.33 0.90
N CYS A 93 11.58 6.18 -0.30
CA CYS A 93 10.95 5.38 -1.36
C CYS A 93 10.70 3.93 -0.91
N LEU A 94 9.89 3.20 -1.68
CA LEU A 94 9.66 1.79 -1.42
C LEU A 94 10.94 0.98 -1.67
N ALA A 95 11.18 -0.03 -0.86
CA ALA A 95 12.22 -1.01 -1.08
C ALA A 95 11.61 -2.41 -1.09
N PHE A 96 12.03 -3.24 -2.05
CA PHE A 96 11.47 -4.57 -2.28
C PHE A 96 12.55 -5.65 -2.21
N ILE A 97 12.17 -6.89 -1.91
CA ILE A 97 13.01 -8.07 -2.19
C ILE A 97 12.53 -8.68 -3.51
N PRO A 98 13.23 -8.48 -4.64
CA PRO A 98 12.79 -8.98 -5.93
C PRO A 98 12.62 -10.50 -5.92
N GLY A 99 11.48 -10.98 -6.41
CA GLY A 99 11.17 -12.40 -6.54
C GLY A 99 10.68 -13.07 -5.26
N SER A 100 10.60 -12.35 -4.14
CA SER A 100 10.11 -12.93 -2.86
C SER A 100 8.64 -13.34 -2.92
N HIS A 101 7.88 -12.81 -3.89
CA HIS A 101 6.47 -13.14 -4.10
C HIS A 101 6.24 -14.57 -4.57
N LYS A 102 7.28 -15.25 -5.06
CA LYS A 102 7.24 -16.65 -5.53
C LYS A 102 7.03 -17.67 -4.41
N ARG A 103 6.89 -17.22 -3.16
CA ARG A 103 6.41 -18.04 -2.04
C ARG A 103 4.94 -18.43 -2.27
N SER A 104 4.51 -19.55 -1.69
CA SER A 104 3.15 -20.09 -1.88
C SER A 104 2.29 -20.07 -0.60
N PHE A 105 2.67 -19.29 0.41
CA PHE A 105 2.01 -19.32 1.73
C PHE A 105 2.23 -18.02 2.52
N VAL A 106 1.37 -17.78 3.50
CA VAL A 106 1.45 -16.63 4.44
C VAL A 106 1.55 -17.14 5.88
N ASP A 107 2.70 -16.89 6.53
CA ASP A 107 2.97 -17.38 7.90
C ASP A 107 2.53 -16.43 9.00
N TYR A 108 2.19 -15.19 8.64
CA TYR A 108 1.93 -14.11 9.57
C TYR A 108 0.76 -13.30 9.04
N ARG A 109 -0.32 -13.25 9.81
CA ARG A 109 -1.59 -12.64 9.40
C ARG A 109 -2.08 -11.66 10.44
N PHE A 110 -2.56 -10.49 10.00
CA PHE A 110 -3.33 -9.55 10.79
C PHE A 110 -4.82 -9.84 10.57
N VAL A 111 -5.47 -10.37 11.59
CA VAL A 111 -6.83 -10.91 11.49
C VAL A 111 -7.78 -10.22 12.45
N ARG A 112 -9.06 -10.14 12.07
CA ARG A 112 -10.14 -9.82 13.01
C ARG A 112 -10.38 -10.98 13.97
N THR A 113 -10.82 -10.64 15.17
CA THR A 113 -11.33 -11.61 16.14
C THR A 113 -12.86 -11.61 16.07
N HIS A 114 -13.47 -12.77 16.31
CA HIS A 114 -14.93 -12.92 16.41
C HIS A 114 -15.40 -12.88 17.86
N LYS A 115 -14.58 -12.34 18.76
CA LYS A 115 -14.86 -12.31 20.19
C LYS A 115 -15.79 -11.15 20.51
N THR A 116 -16.73 -11.38 21.42
CA THR A 116 -17.69 -10.38 21.92
C THR A 116 -17.46 -10.05 23.40
N ASP A 117 -16.29 -10.41 23.93
CA ASP A 117 -15.93 -10.32 25.36
C ASP A 117 -15.22 -9.00 25.73
N GLY A 118 -15.16 -8.04 24.80
CA GLY A 118 -14.46 -6.77 24.98
C GLY A 118 -12.93 -6.84 24.77
N SER A 119 -12.39 -8.00 24.36
CA SER A 119 -10.99 -8.11 23.98
C SER A 119 -10.68 -7.43 22.63
N ALA A 120 -9.38 -7.30 22.30
CA ALA A 120 -8.95 -6.68 21.06
C ALA A 120 -9.61 -7.33 19.83
N LEU A 121 -10.21 -6.49 19.00
CA LEU A 121 -10.93 -6.91 17.79
C LEU A 121 -10.00 -7.33 16.65
N LEU A 122 -8.71 -7.00 16.72
CA LEU A 122 -7.70 -7.33 15.73
C LEU A 122 -6.48 -7.93 16.43
N LYS A 123 -5.83 -8.92 15.81
CA LYS A 123 -4.59 -9.52 16.32
C LYS A 123 -3.70 -10.03 15.20
N PHE A 124 -2.42 -10.16 15.49
CA PHE A 124 -1.53 -10.95 14.66
C PHE A 124 -1.58 -12.43 15.06
N VAL A 125 -1.56 -13.32 14.07
CA VAL A 125 -1.43 -14.77 14.24
C VAL A 125 -0.30 -15.30 13.38
N GLY A 126 0.33 -16.38 13.86
CA GLY A 126 1.47 -17.00 13.19
C GLY A 126 2.81 -16.37 13.58
N ASN A 127 3.86 -16.70 12.82
CA ASN A 127 5.23 -16.31 13.14
C ASN A 127 5.68 -15.18 12.22
N ARG A 128 6.03 -14.02 12.81
CA ARG A 128 6.56 -12.91 12.02
C ARG A 128 7.86 -13.33 11.33
N PRO A 129 7.92 -13.30 9.99
CA PRO A 129 9.14 -13.64 9.27
C PRO A 129 10.22 -12.59 9.52
N THR A 130 11.48 -13.01 9.40
CA THR A 130 12.63 -12.11 9.33
C THR A 130 13.19 -12.14 7.92
N TYR A 131 13.65 -10.99 7.45
CA TYR A 131 14.18 -10.85 6.10
C TYR A 131 15.61 -10.36 6.12
N ASP A 132 16.41 -10.91 5.21
CA ASP A 132 17.76 -10.44 4.95
C ASP A 132 17.71 -9.03 4.36
N GLN A 133 18.15 -8.07 5.16
CA GLN A 133 18.06 -6.66 4.83
C GLN A 133 18.94 -6.28 3.62
N SER A 134 19.97 -7.08 3.32
CA SER A 134 20.86 -6.86 2.17
C SER A 134 20.21 -7.15 0.81
N LYS A 135 19.07 -7.84 0.81
CA LYS A 135 18.33 -8.20 -0.41
C LYS A 135 17.32 -7.14 -0.85
N PHE A 136 17.12 -6.10 -0.04
CA PHE A 136 16.22 -5.02 -0.41
C PHE A 136 16.85 -4.14 -1.49
N VAL A 137 16.06 -3.86 -2.53
CA VAL A 137 16.38 -2.93 -3.60
C VAL A 137 15.47 -1.73 -3.45
N HIS A 138 16.04 -0.54 -3.27
CA HIS A 138 15.30 0.73 -3.26
C HIS A 138 14.76 1.03 -4.66
N VAL A 139 13.53 1.53 -4.70
CA VAL A 139 12.80 1.83 -5.93
C VAL A 139 12.33 3.28 -5.88
N PRO A 140 13.20 4.23 -6.26
CA PRO A 140 12.79 5.62 -6.44
C PRO A 140 11.67 5.73 -7.48
N ALA A 141 10.77 6.68 -7.28
CA ALA A 141 9.65 6.94 -8.16
C ALA A 141 9.42 8.44 -8.30
N LYS A 142 9.28 8.92 -9.54
CA LYS A 142 8.96 10.32 -9.80
C LYS A 142 7.47 10.59 -9.60
N LYS A 143 7.12 11.82 -9.23
CA LYS A 143 5.73 12.29 -9.18
C LYS A 143 4.98 11.86 -10.45
N GLY A 144 3.80 11.27 -10.28
CA GLY A 144 2.99 10.71 -11.37
C GLY A 144 3.35 9.29 -11.80
N SER A 145 4.38 8.69 -11.23
CA SER A 145 4.69 7.27 -11.42
C SER A 145 3.75 6.38 -10.59
N VAL A 146 3.53 5.17 -11.07
CA VAL A 146 2.78 4.13 -10.35
C VAL A 146 3.65 2.92 -10.10
N ILE A 147 3.62 2.38 -8.89
CA ILE A 147 4.24 1.10 -8.54
C ILE A 147 3.13 0.07 -8.32
N LEU A 148 3.17 -1.01 -9.09
CA LEU A 148 2.35 -2.19 -8.86
C LEU A 148 3.08 -3.11 -7.88
N ILE A 149 2.35 -3.66 -6.91
CA ILE A 149 2.89 -4.44 -5.79
C ILE A 149 2.13 -5.76 -5.71
N HIS A 150 2.80 -6.89 -5.93
CA HIS A 150 2.18 -8.20 -5.76
C HIS A 150 1.89 -8.46 -4.27
N GLY A 151 0.75 -9.07 -3.93
CA GLY A 151 0.33 -9.27 -2.53
C GLY A 151 1.33 -10.03 -1.63
N LEU A 152 2.28 -10.73 -2.23
CA LEU A 152 3.33 -11.51 -1.56
C LEU A 152 4.75 -10.92 -1.69
N VAL A 153 4.95 -9.82 -2.44
CA VAL A 153 6.28 -9.22 -2.52
C VAL A 153 6.61 -8.54 -1.19
N VAL A 154 7.78 -8.86 -0.65
CA VAL A 154 8.26 -8.29 0.60
C VAL A 154 8.73 -6.89 0.30
N HIS A 155 8.18 -5.93 1.03
CA HIS A 155 8.51 -4.54 0.84
C HIS A 155 8.46 -3.75 2.15
N LYS A 156 9.11 -2.58 2.14
CA LYS A 156 9.18 -1.65 3.25
C LYS A 156 9.32 -0.22 2.74
N SER A 157 9.22 0.76 3.62
CA SER A 157 9.73 2.10 3.35
C SER A 157 10.44 2.69 4.56
N ALA A 158 11.54 3.38 4.31
CA ALA A 158 12.29 4.05 5.36
C ALA A 158 11.54 5.27 5.90
N THR A 159 11.92 5.72 7.08
CA THR A 159 11.48 7.01 7.62
C THR A 159 11.94 8.13 6.70
N ASN A 160 11.05 9.08 6.43
CA ASN A 160 11.40 10.29 5.71
C ASN A 160 12.27 11.20 6.59
N THR A 161 13.56 11.27 6.27
CA THR A 161 14.52 12.12 6.99
C THR A 161 14.78 13.47 6.30
N SER A 162 14.22 13.65 5.10
CA SER A 162 14.40 14.83 4.27
C SER A 162 13.50 16.01 4.69
N SER A 163 13.69 17.15 4.02
CA SER A 163 12.77 18.30 4.11
C SER A 163 11.55 18.19 3.19
N ASN A 164 11.53 17.22 2.29
CA ASN A 164 10.49 17.07 1.28
C ASN A 164 9.43 16.07 1.77
N SER A 165 8.15 16.33 1.50
CA SER A 165 7.09 15.36 1.76
C SER A 165 7.17 14.19 0.77
N ARG A 166 6.63 13.04 1.16
CA ARG A 166 6.46 11.88 0.28
C ARG A 166 5.01 11.41 0.33
N HIS A 167 4.12 12.15 -0.33
CA HIS A 167 2.73 11.79 -0.47
C HIS A 167 2.54 10.65 -1.48
N ALA A 168 1.67 9.70 -1.15
CA ALA A 168 1.24 8.66 -2.06
C ALA A 168 -0.22 8.29 -1.83
N TYR A 169 -0.89 7.85 -2.89
CA TYR A 169 -2.14 7.13 -2.78
C TYR A 169 -1.90 5.64 -2.97
N THR A 170 -2.44 4.85 -2.06
CA THR A 170 -2.37 3.38 -2.14
C THR A 170 -3.78 2.82 -2.16
N LEU A 171 -4.05 1.94 -3.11
CA LEU A 171 -5.23 1.09 -3.12
C LEU A 171 -4.83 -0.36 -3.36
N HIS A 172 -5.67 -1.28 -2.94
CA HIS A 172 -5.51 -2.71 -3.22
C HIS A 172 -6.65 -3.17 -4.11
N VAL A 173 -6.29 -3.84 -5.19
CA VAL A 173 -7.21 -4.44 -6.14
C VAL A 173 -7.12 -5.94 -5.99
N MET A 174 -8.28 -6.59 -6.02
CA MET A 174 -8.37 -8.03 -6.17
C MET A 174 -9.32 -8.38 -7.31
N GLU A 175 -9.06 -9.50 -7.98
CA GLU A 175 -10.03 -10.08 -8.89
C GLU A 175 -11.29 -10.47 -8.10
N ALA A 176 -12.48 -10.11 -8.57
CA ALA A 176 -13.72 -10.45 -7.88
C ALA A 176 -14.15 -11.89 -8.19
N LYS A 177 -13.86 -12.39 -9.40
CA LYS A 177 -14.26 -13.71 -9.86
C LYS A 177 -13.21 -14.76 -9.51
N ASN A 178 -13.64 -15.87 -8.91
CA ASN A 178 -12.76 -16.98 -8.50
C ASN A 178 -11.76 -16.63 -7.39
N THR A 179 -11.99 -15.52 -6.69
CA THR A 179 -11.22 -15.13 -5.51
C THR A 179 -12.09 -15.23 -4.28
N LYS A 180 -11.57 -15.85 -3.21
CA LYS A 180 -12.19 -15.82 -1.89
C LYS A 180 -11.53 -14.75 -1.03
N TRP A 181 -12.29 -13.72 -0.66
CA TRP A 181 -11.88 -12.79 0.40
C TRP A 181 -11.91 -13.53 1.75
N SER A 182 -10.81 -13.48 2.50
CA SER A 182 -10.75 -14.13 3.81
C SER A 182 -11.72 -13.47 4.79
N GLU A 183 -12.56 -14.25 5.46
CA GLU A 183 -13.45 -13.79 6.54
C GLU A 183 -12.67 -13.25 7.76
N ASP A 184 -11.39 -13.61 7.85
CA ASP A 184 -10.47 -13.14 8.88
C ASP A 184 -9.83 -11.79 8.55
N ASN A 185 -10.02 -11.23 7.34
CA ASN A 185 -9.54 -9.88 7.05
C ASN A 185 -10.21 -8.85 7.94
N TRP A 186 -9.46 -7.83 8.34
CA TRP A 186 -9.94 -6.77 9.22
C TRP A 186 -11.07 -5.95 8.59
N LEU A 187 -11.06 -5.82 7.26
CA LEU A 187 -12.12 -5.18 6.47
C LEU A 187 -13.03 -6.26 5.87
N GLN A 188 -14.34 -6.13 6.11
CA GLN A 188 -15.36 -7.05 5.62
C GLN A 188 -16.52 -6.27 5.02
N GLU A 189 -17.18 -6.88 4.04
CA GLU A 189 -18.48 -6.41 3.59
C GLU A 189 -19.52 -6.54 4.70
N THR A 190 -20.51 -5.67 4.66
CA THR A 190 -21.67 -5.68 5.56
C THR A 190 -22.94 -5.53 4.73
N PRO A 191 -24.14 -5.66 5.32
CA PRO A 191 -25.38 -5.36 4.60
C PRO A 191 -25.45 -3.93 4.01
N THR A 192 -24.68 -2.99 4.57
CA THR A 192 -24.66 -1.57 4.15
C THR A 192 -23.37 -1.15 3.45
N TYR A 193 -22.38 -2.05 3.35
CA TYR A 193 -21.09 -1.77 2.72
C TYR A 193 -20.67 -2.95 1.85
N ARG A 194 -20.44 -2.68 0.57
CA ARG A 194 -19.86 -3.63 -0.38
C ARG A 194 -18.59 -3.05 -0.97
N PHE A 195 -17.64 -3.90 -1.30
CA PHE A 195 -16.48 -3.45 -2.05
C PHE A 195 -16.96 -2.95 -3.43
N PRO A 196 -16.49 -1.77 -3.87
CA PRO A 196 -16.86 -1.27 -5.18
C PRO A 196 -16.27 -2.19 -6.27
N THR A 197 -17.09 -2.57 -7.25
CA THR A 197 -16.62 -3.21 -8.47
C THR A 197 -16.09 -2.15 -9.43
N LEU A 198 -14.90 -2.37 -10.00
CA LEU A 198 -14.31 -1.42 -10.96
C LEU A 198 -15.02 -1.43 -12.32
N TYR A 199 -15.63 -2.56 -12.68
CA TYR A 199 -16.38 -2.75 -13.92
C TYR A 199 -17.71 -3.43 -13.61
N ASP A 200 -18.78 -2.97 -14.26
CA ASP A 200 -20.03 -3.72 -14.33
C ASP A 200 -19.89 -4.78 -15.44
N ASN A 201 -20.16 -6.04 -15.12
CA ASN A 201 -20.16 -7.15 -16.10
C ASN A 201 -21.41 -7.10 -16.99
#